data_AF-A0A948GYZ5-F1
#
_entry.id   AF-A0A948GYZ5-F1
#
_cell.length_a   1.000
_cell.length_b   1.000
_cell.length_c   1.000
_cell.angle_alpha   90.00
_cell.angle_beta   90.00
_cell.angle_gamma   90.00
#
_symmetry.space_group_name_H-M   'P 1'
#
loop_
_entity.id
_entity.type
_entity.pdbx_description
1 polymer ?
#
loop_
_entity_poly.entity_id
_entity_poly.type
_entity_poly.pdbx_seq_one_letter_code
_entity_poly.pdbx_strand_id
1 'polypeptide(L)'
;ALTHKHKIVNDFFNKQRGIKGLKVIPLGKAVRKCLEVFGQNGIIALVGDRDFSEKGAVIDLFGKPAILPEGPAAFHLKVGAPIVPVFMVRNPDDTFTLIIDKPIEFIPSGNKNKDLPELMSKYNITLEHYIKKYPDQWYMFRKFWIK
;
A
#
# COMPACT_ATOMS: atom_id res chain seq x y z
N ALA A 1 3.33 10.00 -2.96
CA ALA A 1 2.03 10.69 -2.90
C ALA A 1 1.76 11.37 -4.23
N LEU A 2 0.51 11.28 -4.70
CA LEU A 2 0.04 12.08 -5.83
C LEU A 2 0.00 13.56 -5.44
N THR A 3 0.41 14.42 -6.36
CA THR A 3 0.32 15.87 -6.21
C THR A 3 -1.11 16.31 -6.53
N HIS A 4 -1.72 17.13 -5.67
CA HIS A 4 -3.04 17.70 -5.96
C HIS A 4 -2.91 18.84 -6.98
N LYS A 5 -3.91 18.98 -7.88
CA LYS A 5 -3.92 20.00 -8.95
C LYS A 5 -3.78 21.43 -8.40
N HIS A 6 -4.45 21.73 -7.29
CA HIS A 6 -4.39 23.04 -6.66
C HIS A 6 -3.31 23.07 -5.58
N LYS A 7 -2.41 24.04 -5.67
CA LYS A 7 -1.28 24.21 -4.74
C LYS A 7 -1.73 24.29 -3.28
N ILE A 8 -2.77 25.07 -2.98
CA ILE A 8 -3.29 25.24 -1.61
C ILE A 8 -3.73 23.90 -1.01
N VAL A 9 -4.44 23.08 -1.80
CA VAL A 9 -4.89 21.76 -1.37
C VAL A 9 -3.69 20.82 -1.17
N ASN A 10 -2.75 20.82 -2.11
CA ASN A 10 -1.54 20.01 -2.03
C ASN A 10 -0.73 20.33 -0.76
N ASP A 11 -0.52 21.61 -0.49
CA ASP A 11 0.25 22.10 0.65
C ASP A 11 -0.46 21.81 1.96
N PHE A 12 -1.79 21.95 2.01
CA PHE A 12 -2.60 21.55 3.16
C PHE A 12 -2.37 20.07 3.51
N PHE A 13 -2.55 19.15 2.56
CA PHE A 13 -2.35 17.72 2.81
C PHE A 13 -0.91 17.37 3.18
N ASN A 14 0.08 17.98 2.53
CA ASN A 14 1.48 17.73 2.85
C ASN A 14 1.88 18.27 4.22
N LYS A 15 1.34 19.44 4.61
CA LYS A 15 1.50 19.98 5.97
C LYS A 15 0.89 19.01 6.98
N GLN A 16 -0.35 18.56 6.78
CA GLN A 16 -1.00 17.62 7.70
C GLN A 16 -0.21 16.32 7.88
N ARG A 17 0.31 15.75 6.78
CA ARG A 17 1.19 14.57 6.83
C ARG A 17 2.49 14.89 7.57
N GLY A 18 3.09 16.05 7.32
CA GLY A 18 4.37 16.45 7.91
C GLY A 18 4.34 16.76 9.41
N ILE A 19 3.18 17.10 9.99
CA ILE A 19 3.06 17.50 11.41
C ILE A 19 3.61 16.43 12.37
N LYS A 20 3.56 15.15 12.00
CA LYS A 20 4.04 14.02 12.82
C LYS A 20 5.40 13.47 12.35
N GLY A 21 6.17 14.26 11.61
CA GLY A 21 7.52 13.88 11.14
C GLY A 21 7.53 12.96 9.90
N LEU A 22 6.37 12.68 9.29
CA LEU A 22 6.31 11.91 8.05
C LEU A 22 6.90 12.73 6.89
N LYS A 23 7.86 12.14 6.18
CA LYS A 23 8.41 12.71 4.97
C LYS A 23 7.61 12.23 3.76
N VAL A 24 6.91 13.15 3.11
CA VAL A 24 6.13 12.83 1.91
C VAL A 24 7.06 12.70 0.70
N ILE A 25 7.05 11.53 0.06
CA ILE A 25 7.80 11.27 -1.17
C ILE A 25 6.87 11.48 -2.39
N PRO A 26 7.13 12.44 -3.30
CA PRO A 26 6.34 12.60 -4.52
C PRO A 26 6.54 11.45 -5.51
N LEU A 27 5.49 11.08 -6.25
CA LEU A 27 5.49 9.90 -7.13
C LEU A 27 6.61 9.90 -8.17
N GLY A 28 6.89 11.04 -8.81
CA GLY A 28 7.88 11.15 -9.90
C GLY A 28 9.33 10.84 -9.50
N LYS A 29 9.67 10.83 -8.20
CA LYS A 29 10.99 10.43 -7.67
C LYS A 29 10.89 9.28 -6.67
N ALA A 30 9.75 8.58 -6.64
CA ALA A 30 9.41 7.70 -5.53
C ALA A 30 10.35 6.51 -5.41
N VAL A 31 10.61 5.77 -6.49
CA VAL A 31 11.44 4.56 -6.44
C VAL A 31 12.83 4.84 -5.88
N ARG A 32 13.54 5.84 -6.43
CA ARG A 32 14.88 6.21 -5.98
C ARG A 32 14.90 6.61 -4.51
N LYS A 33 13.98 7.50 -4.09
CA LYS A 33 13.92 7.95 -2.70
C LYS A 33 13.54 6.84 -1.72
N CYS A 34 12.66 5.93 -2.10
CA CYS A 34 12.35 4.77 -1.27
C CYS A 34 13.58 3.88 -1.09
N LEU A 35 14.36 3.63 -2.15
CA LEU A 35 15.62 2.88 -2.05
C LEU A 35 16.66 3.56 -1.14
N GLU A 36 16.76 4.89 -1.20
CA GLU A 36 17.62 5.67 -0.28
C GLU A 36 17.17 5.51 1.18
N VAL A 37 15.85 5.53 1.44
CA VAL A 37 15.30 5.31 2.79
C VAL A 37 15.57 3.88 3.28
N PHE A 38 15.39 2.87 2.43
CA PHE A 38 15.72 1.49 2.79
C PHE A 38 17.21 1.32 3.10
N GLY A 39 18.10 1.97 2.34
CA GLY A 39 19.55 1.97 2.61
C GLY A 39 19.95 2.63 3.94
N GLN A 40 19.04 3.37 4.57
CA GLN A 40 19.20 3.97 5.90
C GLN A 40 18.40 3.22 6.99
N ASN A 41 17.93 2.00 6.70
CA ASN A 41 17.03 1.21 7.57
C ASN A 41 15.74 1.96 7.95
N GLY A 42 15.29 2.88 7.09
CA GLY A 42 14.04 3.61 7.29
C GLY A 42 12.81 2.83 6.87
N ILE A 43 11.65 3.29 7.33
CA ILE A 43 10.34 2.69 7.06
C ILE A 43 9.63 3.48 5.96
N ILE A 44 9.02 2.75 5.02
CA ILE A 44 8.19 3.31 3.95
C ILE A 44 6.74 2.85 4.15
N ALA A 45 5.83 3.81 4.33
CA ALA A 45 4.39 3.55 4.33
C ALA A 45 3.83 3.69 2.91
N LEU A 46 3.14 2.65 2.43
CA LEU A 46 2.49 2.61 1.13
C LEU A 46 1.00 2.31 1.31
N VAL A 47 0.17 2.95 0.49
CA VAL A 47 -1.24 2.57 0.35
C VAL A 47 -1.28 1.34 -0.55
N GLY A 48 -1.70 0.19 0.00
CA GLY A 48 -1.65 -1.11 -0.67
C GLY A 48 -2.93 -1.53 -1.40
N ASP A 49 -4.05 -0.83 -1.18
CA ASP A 49 -5.38 -1.21 -1.66
C ASP A 49 -5.80 -0.47 -2.95
N ARG A 50 -5.01 0.50 -3.43
CA ARG A 50 -5.31 1.29 -4.62
C ARG A 50 -4.07 1.63 -5.42
N ASP A 51 -4.08 1.23 -6.69
CA ASP A 51 -3.20 1.85 -7.66
C ASP A 51 -3.80 3.19 -8.14
N PHE A 52 -2.94 4.18 -8.23
CA PHE A 52 -3.27 5.51 -8.75
C PHE A 52 -2.43 5.87 -9.99
N SER A 53 -1.58 4.94 -10.43
CA SER A 53 -0.69 5.13 -11.57
C SER A 53 -1.18 4.47 -12.86
N GLU A 54 -2.21 3.61 -12.77
CA GLU A 54 -2.71 2.73 -13.82
C GLU A 54 -1.65 1.76 -14.36
N LYS A 55 -0.60 1.51 -13.56
CA LYS A 55 0.53 0.63 -13.87
C LYS A 55 0.66 -0.50 -12.84
N GLY A 56 -0.36 -0.71 -12.02
CA GLY A 56 -0.43 -1.82 -11.09
C GLY A 56 -0.56 -3.17 -11.80
N ALA A 57 -0.29 -4.25 -11.07
CA ALA A 57 -0.53 -5.60 -11.55
C ALA A 57 -2.02 -5.93 -11.46
N VAL A 58 -2.50 -6.72 -12.43
CA VAL A 58 -3.82 -7.32 -12.36
C VAL A 58 -3.74 -8.54 -11.44
N ILE A 59 -4.34 -8.44 -10.27
CA ILE A 59 -4.37 -9.51 -9.26
C ILE A 59 -5.81 -9.64 -8.77
N ASP A 60 -6.22 -10.87 -8.46
CA ASP A 60 -7.54 -11.10 -7.91
C ASP A 60 -7.65 -10.56 -6.48
N LEU A 61 -8.77 -9.91 -6.22
CA LEU A 61 -9.25 -9.54 -4.90
C LEU A 61 -10.72 -9.96 -4.82
N PHE A 62 -11.09 -10.77 -3.84
CA PHE A 62 -12.41 -11.41 -3.74
C PHE A 62 -12.78 -12.25 -4.97
N GLY A 63 -11.79 -12.95 -5.55
CA GLY A 63 -11.98 -13.79 -6.74
C GLY A 63 -12.33 -13.02 -8.01
N LYS A 64 -12.10 -11.70 -8.03
CA LYS A 64 -12.34 -10.83 -9.18
C LYS A 64 -11.09 -10.02 -9.49
N PRO A 65 -10.76 -9.80 -10.78
CA PRO A 65 -9.54 -9.09 -11.16
C PRO A 65 -9.62 -7.60 -10.82
N ALA A 66 -8.59 -7.09 -10.16
CA ALA A 66 -8.41 -5.68 -9.80
C ALA A 66 -6.98 -5.21 -10.12
N ILE A 67 -6.81 -3.90 -10.33
CA ILE A 67 -5.48 -3.29 -10.52
C ILE A 67 -4.95 -2.85 -9.15
N LEU A 68 -3.87 -3.46 -8.70
CA LEU A 68 -3.28 -3.25 -7.38
C LEU A 68 -1.82 -2.76 -7.48
N PRO A 69 -1.36 -1.94 -6.52
CA PRO A 69 -0.03 -1.37 -6.58
C PRO A 69 1.05 -2.43 -6.31
N GLU A 70 1.99 -2.57 -7.25
CA GLU A 70 3.10 -3.55 -7.14
C GLU A 70 4.17 -3.15 -6.12
N GLY A 71 4.18 -1.88 -5.71
CA GLY A 71 5.26 -1.26 -4.93
C GLY A 71 5.75 -2.11 -3.74
N PRO A 72 4.87 -2.57 -2.84
CA PRO A 72 5.29 -3.40 -1.69
C PRO A 72 6.02 -4.66 -2.12
N ALA A 73 5.43 -5.46 -3.02
CA ALA A 73 6.05 -6.68 -3.53
C ALA A 73 7.36 -6.40 -4.28
N ALA A 74 7.37 -5.39 -5.15
CA ALA A 74 8.54 -5.01 -5.92
C ALA A 74 9.72 -4.57 -5.04
N PHE A 75 9.47 -3.87 -3.93
CA PHE A 75 10.51 -3.50 -2.97
C PHE A 75 11.00 -4.71 -2.17
N HIS A 76 10.11 -5.56 -1.69
CA HIS A 76 10.49 -6.80 -1.00
C HIS A 76 11.42 -7.66 -1.87
N LEU A 77 11.04 -7.92 -3.13
CA LEU A 77 11.84 -8.73 -4.05
C LEU A 77 13.17 -8.07 -4.44
N LYS A 78 13.28 -6.74 -4.34
CA LYS A 78 14.48 -6.00 -4.74
C LYS A 78 15.49 -5.81 -3.61
N VAL A 79 15.02 -5.51 -2.41
CA VAL A 79 15.90 -5.14 -1.27
C VAL A 79 15.67 -6.00 -0.03
N GLY A 80 14.77 -6.99 -0.08
CA GLY A 80 14.47 -7.86 1.05
C GLY A 80 13.67 -7.19 2.17
N ALA A 81 13.09 -6.00 1.94
CA ALA A 81 12.34 -5.28 2.96
C ALA A 81 11.08 -6.07 3.38
N PRO A 82 10.84 -6.31 4.68
CA PRO A 82 9.63 -6.96 5.14
C PRO A 82 8.37 -6.16 4.77
N ILE A 83 7.31 -6.86 4.37
CA ILE A 83 5.99 -6.26 4.16
C ILE A 83 5.17 -6.49 5.42
N VAL A 84 4.82 -5.41 6.13
CA VAL A 84 3.99 -5.46 7.34
C VAL A 84 2.63 -4.83 7.02
N PRO A 85 1.54 -5.61 6.99
CA PRO A 85 0.19 -5.08 6.81
C PRO A 85 -0.22 -4.22 8.01
N VAL A 86 -0.77 -3.04 7.72
CA VAL A 86 -1.24 -2.10 8.74
C VAL A 86 -2.61 -1.57 8.35
N PHE A 87 -3.55 -1.59 9.29
CA PHE A 87 -4.93 -1.14 9.12
C PHE A 87 -5.32 -0.19 10.26
N MET A 88 -6.21 0.75 9.98
CA MET A 88 -6.78 1.65 10.97
C MET A 88 -8.30 1.45 10.94
N VAL A 89 -8.89 1.13 12.09
CA VAL A 89 -10.32 0.88 12.23
C VAL A 89 -10.90 1.87 13.22
N ARG A 90 -12.00 2.53 12.87
CA ARG A 90 -12.80 3.37 13.77
C ARG A 90 -13.72 2.51 14.61
N ASN A 91 -13.71 2.72 15.92
CA ASN A 91 -14.59 2.05 16.87
C ASN A 91 -15.93 2.82 17.00
N PRO A 92 -16.99 2.21 17.57
CA PRO A 92 -18.29 2.88 17.75
C PRO A 92 -18.28 4.13 18.64
N ASP A 93 -17.26 4.28 19.49
CA ASP A 93 -17.05 5.41 20.40
C ASP A 93 -16.14 6.51 19.81
N ASP A 94 -15.95 6.51 18.49
CA ASP A 94 -15.09 7.43 17.74
C ASP A 94 -13.59 7.36 18.04
N THR A 95 -13.16 6.35 18.78
CA THR A 95 -11.74 6.02 18.90
C THR A 95 -11.24 5.22 17.69
N PHE A 96 -9.93 5.09 17.55
CA PHE A 96 -9.31 4.35 16.44
C PHE A 96 -8.39 3.25 16.98
N THR A 97 -8.52 2.05 16.40
CA THR A 97 -7.64 0.92 16.63
C THR A 97 -6.65 0.81 15.48
N LEU A 98 -5.35 0.93 15.77
CA LEU A 98 -4.28 0.61 14.83
C LEU A 98 -3.99 -0.90 14.91
N ILE A 99 -4.16 -1.60 13.80
CA ILE A 99 -3.86 -3.02 13.68
C ILE A 99 -2.56 -3.15 12.89
N ILE A 100 -1.57 -3.81 13.50
CA ILE A 100 -0.31 -4.17 12.87
C ILE A 100 -0.28 -5.69 12.82
N ASP A 101 -0.36 -6.25 11.62
CA ASP A 101 -0.34 -7.70 11.44
C ASP A 101 1.09 -8.22 11.37
N LYS A 102 1.24 -9.55 11.39
CA LYS A 102 2.53 -10.21 11.18
C LYS A 102 3.08 -9.86 9.79
N PRO A 103 4.41 -9.77 9.64
CA PRO A 103 5.02 -9.64 8.33
C PRO A 103 4.57 -10.75 7.38
N ILE A 104 4.36 -10.42 6.11
CA ILE A 104 4.03 -11.39 5.08
C ILE A 104 5.27 -12.25 4.82
N GLU A 105 5.19 -13.52 5.18
CA GLU A 105 6.25 -14.48 4.93
C GLU A 105 6.30 -14.84 3.44
N PHE A 106 7.45 -14.67 2.81
CA PHE A 106 7.62 -15.04 1.41
C PHE A 106 9.10 -15.33 1.14
N ILE A 107 9.37 -16.39 0.37
CA ILE A 107 10.72 -16.78 -0.03
C ILE A 107 10.78 -16.64 -1.56
N PRO A 108 11.53 -15.67 -2.10
CA PRO A 108 11.65 -15.50 -3.54
C PRO A 108 12.27 -16.72 -4.21
N SER A 109 11.69 -17.18 -5.31
CA SER A 109 12.26 -18.25 -6.14
C SER A 109 13.43 -17.75 -7.02
N GLY A 110 13.58 -16.44 -7.14
CA GLY A 110 14.54 -15.79 -8.04
C GLY A 110 13.94 -15.46 -9.40
N ASN A 111 12.74 -15.95 -9.72
CA ASN A 111 11.99 -15.57 -10.91
C ASN A 111 10.98 -14.48 -10.58
N LYS A 112 11.35 -13.23 -10.83
CA LYS A 112 10.50 -12.06 -10.54
C LYS A 112 9.11 -12.12 -11.18
N ASN A 113 8.99 -12.67 -12.40
CA ASN A 113 7.70 -12.74 -13.11
C ASN A 113 6.72 -13.71 -12.44
N LYS A 114 7.24 -14.71 -11.71
CA LYS A 114 6.46 -15.62 -10.89
C LYS A 114 6.25 -15.06 -9.48
N ASP A 115 7.32 -14.57 -8.88
CA ASP A 115 7.34 -14.18 -7.46
C ASP A 115 6.45 -12.97 -7.17
N LEU A 116 6.40 -11.98 -8.08
CA LEU A 116 5.62 -10.76 -7.89
C LEU A 116 4.11 -11.05 -7.72
N PRO A 117 3.42 -11.70 -8.68
CA PRO A 117 1.99 -11.98 -8.53
C PRO A 117 1.68 -12.95 -7.38
N GLU A 118 2.59 -13.88 -7.06
CA GLU A 118 2.43 -14.81 -5.94
C GLU A 118 2.47 -14.08 -4.59
N LEU A 119 3.46 -13.19 -4.40
CA LEU A 119 3.57 -12.35 -3.22
C LEU A 119 2.38 -11.39 -3.09
N MET A 120 1.95 -10.78 -4.19
CA MET A 120 0.77 -9.91 -4.19
C MET A 120 -0.50 -10.65 -3.79
N SER A 121 -0.73 -11.84 -4.36
CA SER A 121 -1.84 -12.71 -3.96
C SER A 121 -1.79 -13.05 -2.47
N LYS A 122 -0.59 -13.27 -1.91
CA LYS A 122 -0.42 -13.63 -0.50
C LYS A 122 -0.84 -12.50 0.45
N TYR A 123 -0.42 -11.26 0.21
CA TYR A 123 -0.87 -10.16 1.08
C TYR A 123 -2.31 -9.70 0.77
N ASN A 124 -2.84 -10.00 -0.42
CA ASN A 124 -4.25 -9.78 -0.72
C ASN A 124 -5.17 -10.62 0.15
N ILE A 125 -4.77 -11.83 0.56
CA ILE A 125 -5.53 -12.64 1.53
C ILE A 125 -5.73 -11.85 2.83
N THR A 126 -4.69 -11.16 3.31
CA THR A 126 -4.77 -10.30 4.50
C THR A 126 -5.68 -9.10 4.23
N LEU A 127 -5.55 -8.45 3.08
CA LEU A 127 -6.41 -7.32 2.69
C LEU A 127 -7.90 -7.75 2.65
N GLU A 128 -8.22 -8.87 2.01
CA GLU A 128 -9.56 -9.44 1.98
C GLU A 128 -10.09 -9.77 3.38
N HIS A 129 -9.25 -10.33 4.26
CA HIS A 129 -9.65 -10.63 5.63
C HIS A 129 -10.14 -9.37 6.36
N TYR A 130 -9.39 -8.27 6.30
CA TYR A 130 -9.77 -7.03 6.98
C TYR A 130 -10.92 -6.31 6.29
N ILE A 131 -11.00 -6.32 4.96
CA ILE A 131 -12.16 -5.76 4.25
C ILE A 131 -13.43 -6.56 4.57
N LYS A 132 -13.38 -7.90 4.65
CA LYS A 132 -14.52 -8.73 5.07
C LYS A 132 -14.96 -8.42 6.50
N LYS A 133 -14.00 -8.17 7.38
CA LYS A 133 -14.25 -7.90 8.81
C LYS A 133 -14.81 -6.49 9.06
N TYR A 134 -14.39 -5.50 8.28
CA TYR A 134 -14.78 -4.10 8.40
C TYR A 134 -15.21 -3.50 7.04
N PRO A 135 -16.25 -4.04 6.39
CA PRO A 135 -16.59 -3.69 5.01
C PRO A 135 -17.07 -2.24 4.86
N ASP A 136 -17.72 -1.70 5.88
CA ASP A 136 -18.21 -0.33 5.98
C ASP A 136 -17.09 0.72 6.12
N GLN A 137 -15.87 0.27 6.46
CA GLN A 137 -14.70 1.14 6.65
C GLN A 137 -13.73 1.12 5.49
N TRP A 138 -13.98 0.31 4.45
CA TRP A 138 -13.18 0.33 3.24
C TRP A 138 -13.66 1.43 2.29
N TYR A 139 -12.91 2.54 2.22
CA TYR A 139 -13.31 3.75 1.49
C TYR A 139 -13.09 3.63 -0.04
N MET A 140 -13.86 2.73 -0.65
CA MET A 140 -13.85 2.45 -2.08
C MET A 140 -15.12 2.97 -2.77
N PHE A 141 -15.21 4.28 -2.95
CA PHE A 141 -16.34 4.96 -3.59
C PHE A 141 -16.30 4.95 -5.12
N ARG A 142 -15.53 4.04 -5.73
CA ARG A 142 -15.34 3.95 -7.19
C ARG A 142 -15.41 2.49 -7.64
N LYS A 143 -15.68 2.28 -8.93
CA LYS A 143 -15.55 0.93 -9.53
C LYS A 143 -14.12 0.43 -9.26
N PHE A 144 -14.02 -0.72 -8.62
CA PHE A 144 -12.76 -1.27 -8.15
C PHE A 144 -12.25 -2.42 -9.02
N TRP A 145 -13.13 -3.39 -9.30
CA TRP A 145 -12.85 -4.49 -10.19
C TRP A 145 -12.93 -4.07 -11.65
N ILE A 146 -12.09 -4.68 -12.50
CA ILE A 146 -11.98 -4.34 -13.92
C ILE A 146 -13.23 -4.82 -14.69
N LYS A 147 -13.84 -5.92 -14.23
CA LYS A 147 -15.09 -6.48 -14.78
C LYS A 147 -16.23 -6.26 -13.80
#